data_AF-A0A2H0RXN3-F1
#
_entry.id   AF-A0A2H0RXN3-F1
#
_cell.length_a   1.000
_cell.length_b   1.000
_cell.length_c   1.000
_cell.angle_alpha   90.00
_cell.angle_beta   90.00
_cell.angle_gamma   90.00
#
_symmetry.space_group_name_H-M   'P 1'
#
loop_
_entity.id
_entity.type
_entity.pdbx_description
1 polymer ?
#
loop_
_entity_poly.entity_id
_entity_poly.type
_entity_poly.pdbx_seq_one_letter_code
_entity_poly.pdbx_strand_id
1 'polypeptide(L)'
;MKTSLLTTAALGSILLAGCNAQNSNKGMLSLEEQLTNPLYTERYAEELVDRMVEYKIQADPLLNDESKANTVEEARKKWLEVARDARKKQREGLRGFLITINEPIKGEVLYVDDTLYLDTTAIIAPGPNVHLYLSSIIDPRDVEFPDESAIDIGKVQSAYGAQQYAVTPVSDPEAYRTVVVWDNDLSRLLGFAQINK
;
A
#
# COMPACT_ATOMS: atom_id res chain seq x y z
N MET A 1 52.34 -16.12 53.47
CA MET A 1 52.54 -14.67 53.33
C MET A 1 52.81 -14.36 51.86
N LYS A 2 51.98 -13.49 51.25
CA LYS A 2 52.21 -12.73 50.00
C LYS A 2 52.43 -13.59 48.72
N THR A 3 51.79 -13.38 47.57
CA THR A 3 51.06 -12.23 47.04
C THR A 3 50.26 -12.70 45.82
N SER A 4 49.04 -12.19 45.69
CA SER A 4 48.22 -12.20 44.47
C SER A 4 48.77 -11.17 43.46
N LEU A 5 48.60 -11.39 42.15
CA LEU A 5 48.05 -10.44 41.17
C LEU A 5 48.17 -10.96 39.70
N LEU A 6 47.02 -10.94 38.99
CA LEU A 6 46.81 -10.55 37.56
C LEU A 6 47.39 -11.44 36.41
N THR A 7 46.77 -11.73 35.25
CA THR A 7 45.52 -11.31 34.56
C THR A 7 45.30 -12.17 33.28
N THR A 8 44.02 -12.42 32.93
CA THR A 8 43.38 -12.54 31.58
C THR A 8 43.96 -13.38 30.43
N ALA A 9 43.16 -14.36 29.96
CA ALA A 9 42.74 -14.69 28.58
C ALA A 9 42.20 -16.14 28.60
N ALA A 10 41.09 -16.58 28.00
CA ALA A 10 40.23 -16.05 26.96
C ALA A 10 38.80 -16.59 27.14
N LEU A 11 37.81 -15.71 26.97
CA LEU A 11 36.42 -16.03 26.67
C LEU A 11 36.26 -16.16 25.14
N GLY A 12 35.58 -17.20 24.69
CA GLY A 12 35.18 -17.40 23.29
C GLY A 12 34.86 -18.87 23.10
N SER A 13 33.59 -19.28 23.08
CA SER A 13 32.81 -19.45 21.84
C SER A 13 31.84 -20.62 22.16
N ILE A 14 30.57 -20.73 21.79
CA ILE A 14 29.65 -20.01 20.91
C ILE A 14 28.25 -20.41 21.43
N LEU A 15 27.38 -19.41 21.58
CA LEU A 15 25.95 -19.60 21.79
C LEU A 15 25.36 -20.28 20.54
N LEU A 16 24.74 -21.45 20.72
CA LEU A 16 23.81 -22.00 19.74
C LEU A 16 22.55 -21.13 19.74
N ALA A 17 22.61 -20.05 18.97
CA ALA A 17 21.47 -19.26 18.56
C ALA A 17 20.50 -20.15 17.76
N GLY A 18 19.22 -20.08 18.14
CA GLY A 18 18.16 -20.86 17.52
C GLY A 18 18.04 -20.60 16.03
N CYS A 19 18.03 -21.68 15.27
CA CYS A 19 17.66 -21.65 13.86
C CYS A 19 16.14 -21.42 13.75
N ASN A 20 15.78 -20.15 13.53
CA ASN A 20 14.88 -19.68 12.49
C ASN A 20 13.73 -20.63 12.09
N ALA A 21 12.61 -20.52 12.81
CA ALA A 21 11.30 -20.66 12.22
C ALA A 21 10.96 -19.35 11.50
N GLN A 22 11.51 -19.15 10.30
CA GLN A 22 11.27 -17.94 9.50
C GLN A 22 10.42 -18.30 8.28
N ASN A 23 9.13 -17.97 8.41
CA ASN A 23 8.27 -17.41 7.36
C ASN A 23 8.02 -18.25 6.10
N SER A 24 7.14 -19.24 6.23
CA SER A 24 6.33 -19.76 5.12
C SER A 24 4.96 -19.05 5.09
N ASN A 25 4.96 -17.79 4.64
CA ASN A 25 3.80 -17.08 4.07
C ASN A 25 4.29 -15.98 3.12
N LYS A 26 5.20 -16.33 2.20
CA LYS A 26 5.55 -15.47 1.06
C LYS A 26 4.41 -15.55 0.04
N GLY A 27 3.43 -14.64 0.13
CA GLY A 27 2.44 -14.51 -0.94
C GLY A 27 1.18 -13.73 -0.58
N MET A 28 0.84 -13.58 0.70
CA MET A 28 -0.34 -12.84 1.11
C MET A 28 0.05 -11.84 2.20
N LEU A 29 -0.16 -10.54 1.92
CA LEU A 29 -0.03 -9.51 2.93
C LEU A 29 -0.99 -9.82 4.07
N SER A 30 -0.52 -9.66 5.31
CA SER A 30 -1.38 -9.66 6.49
C SER A 30 -2.39 -8.51 6.42
N LEU A 31 -3.49 -8.60 7.17
CA LEU A 31 -4.47 -7.51 7.21
C LEU A 31 -3.81 -6.23 7.73
N GLU A 32 -2.93 -6.34 8.73
CA GLU A 32 -2.17 -5.24 9.30
C GLU A 32 -1.32 -4.53 8.23
N GLU A 33 -0.68 -5.28 7.34
CA GLU A 33 0.07 -4.72 6.21
C GLU A 33 -0.85 -4.11 5.15
N GLN A 34 -2.04 -4.65 4.90
CA GLN A 34 -2.99 -4.05 3.96
C GLN A 34 -3.57 -2.73 4.51
N LEU A 35 -3.74 -2.63 5.83
CA LEU A 35 -4.22 -1.42 6.51
C LEU A 35 -3.19 -0.28 6.55
N THR A 36 -1.96 -0.48 6.04
CA THR A 36 -1.04 0.65 5.81
C THR A 36 -1.38 1.43 4.55
N ASN A 37 -2.18 0.86 3.64
CA ASN A 37 -2.66 1.54 2.44
C ASN A 37 -3.95 2.33 2.77
N PRO A 38 -3.95 3.68 2.68
CA PRO A 38 -5.12 4.48 3.02
C PRO A 38 -6.36 4.21 2.16
N LEU A 39 -6.18 3.83 0.88
CA LEU A 39 -7.27 3.49 -0.03
C LEU A 39 -7.90 2.15 0.35
N TYR A 40 -7.08 1.16 0.72
CA TYR A 40 -7.57 -0.11 1.26
C TYR A 40 -8.31 0.10 2.59
N THR A 41 -7.68 0.88 3.49
CA THR A 41 -8.15 1.08 4.86
C THR A 41 -9.51 1.74 4.91
N GLU A 42 -9.74 2.79 4.12
CA GLU A 42 -11.05 3.43 4.02
C GLU A 42 -12.11 2.40 3.62
N ARG A 43 -11.91 1.72 2.48
CA ARG A 43 -12.90 0.79 1.95
C ARG A 43 -13.21 -0.35 2.92
N TYR A 44 -12.17 -0.95 3.51
CA TYR A 44 -12.34 -2.04 4.46
C TYR A 44 -13.10 -1.58 5.71
N ALA A 45 -12.75 -0.41 6.24
CA ALA A 45 -13.39 0.16 7.41
C ALA A 45 -14.85 0.56 7.15
N GLU A 46 -15.14 1.15 6.00
CA GLU A 46 -16.51 1.48 5.57
C GLU A 46 -17.38 0.22 5.44
N GLU A 47 -16.89 -0.82 4.75
CA GLU A 47 -17.62 -2.08 4.58
C GLU A 47 -17.92 -2.72 5.95
N LEU A 48 -16.98 -2.68 6.90
CA LEU A 48 -17.23 -3.14 8.26
C LEU A 48 -18.29 -2.32 8.97
N VAL A 49 -18.23 -0.99 8.88
CA VAL A 49 -19.26 -0.10 9.47
C VAL A 49 -20.63 -0.42 8.88
N ASP A 50 -20.72 -0.54 7.57
CA ASP A 50 -21.97 -0.83 6.86
C ASP A 50 -22.53 -2.18 7.28
N ARG A 51 -21.68 -3.22 7.37
CA ARG A 51 -22.09 -4.54 7.89
C ARG A 51 -22.64 -4.46 9.31
N MET A 52 -22.01 -3.69 10.20
CA MET A 52 -22.47 -3.53 11.58
C MET A 52 -23.80 -2.78 11.66
N VAL A 53 -24.01 -1.78 10.80
CA VAL A 53 -25.28 -1.05 10.68
C VAL A 53 -26.38 -1.96 10.12
N GLU A 54 -26.06 -2.79 9.13
CA GLU A 54 -27.01 -3.68 8.49
C GLU A 54 -27.61 -4.69 9.48
N TYR A 55 -26.83 -5.22 10.42
CA TYR A 55 -27.37 -6.07 11.49
C TYR A 55 -28.48 -5.38 12.28
N LYS A 56 -28.37 -4.07 12.52
CA LYS A 56 -29.41 -3.30 13.21
C LYS A 56 -30.63 -3.06 12.33
N ILE A 57 -30.42 -2.73 11.06
CA ILE A 57 -31.50 -2.49 10.09
C ILE A 57 -32.34 -3.76 9.90
N GLN A 58 -31.68 -4.91 9.79
CA GLN A 58 -32.35 -6.21 9.61
C GLN A 58 -32.90 -6.80 10.91
N ALA A 59 -32.72 -6.12 12.05
CA ALA A 59 -33.06 -6.63 13.38
C ALA A 59 -32.52 -8.06 13.60
N ASP A 60 -31.25 -8.27 13.27
CA ASP A 60 -30.61 -9.58 13.33
C ASP A 60 -30.76 -10.20 14.73
N PRO A 61 -31.23 -11.46 14.86
CA PRO A 61 -31.41 -12.12 16.15
C PRO A 61 -30.16 -12.16 17.05
N LEU A 62 -28.95 -12.04 16.48
CA LEU A 62 -27.70 -11.97 17.23
C LEU A 62 -27.68 -10.77 18.20
N LEU A 63 -28.40 -9.69 17.87
CA LEU A 63 -28.44 -8.46 18.67
C LEU A 63 -29.35 -8.56 19.90
N ASN A 64 -30.13 -9.64 20.05
CA ASN A 64 -30.87 -9.91 21.29
C ASN A 64 -29.95 -10.27 22.45
N ASP A 65 -28.72 -10.71 22.15
CA ASP A 65 -27.66 -10.89 23.12
C ASP A 65 -26.92 -9.56 23.33
N GLU A 66 -27.05 -9.00 24.52
CA GLU A 66 -26.48 -7.69 24.87
C GLU A 66 -24.95 -7.64 24.68
N SER A 67 -24.24 -8.74 24.96
CA SER A 67 -22.78 -8.79 24.78
C SER A 67 -22.40 -8.71 23.30
N LYS A 68 -23.16 -9.37 22.42
CA LYS A 68 -22.94 -9.31 20.98
C LYS A 68 -23.34 -7.96 20.41
N ALA A 69 -24.46 -7.40 20.86
CA ALA A 69 -24.90 -6.06 20.48
C ALA A 69 -23.85 -5.00 20.83
N ASN A 70 -23.26 -5.07 22.03
CA ASN A 70 -22.17 -4.20 22.44
C ASN A 70 -20.91 -4.39 21.59
N THR A 71 -20.56 -5.64 21.25
CA THR A 71 -19.42 -5.93 20.35
C THR A 71 -19.61 -5.28 18.97
N VAL A 72 -20.80 -5.39 18.39
CA VAL A 72 -21.16 -4.76 17.11
C VAL A 72 -21.04 -3.24 17.19
N GLU A 73 -21.55 -2.63 18.27
CA GLU A 73 -21.50 -1.18 18.44
C GLU A 73 -20.07 -0.65 18.63
N GLU A 74 -19.25 -1.33 19.44
CA GLU A 74 -17.85 -0.93 19.62
C GLU A 74 -17.03 -1.12 18.34
N ALA A 75 -17.26 -2.21 17.60
CA ALA A 75 -16.66 -2.39 16.28
C ALA A 75 -17.05 -1.26 15.33
N ARG A 76 -18.34 -0.91 15.26
CA ARG A 76 -18.85 0.18 14.42
C ARG A 76 -18.18 1.51 14.74
N LYS A 77 -18.06 1.88 16.01
CA LYS A 77 -17.40 3.13 16.44
C LYS A 77 -15.92 3.14 16.06
N LYS A 78 -15.20 2.06 16.37
CA LYS A 78 -13.77 1.91 16.06
C LYS A 78 -13.53 2.07 14.55
N TRP A 79 -14.22 1.30 13.73
CA TRP A 79 -13.99 1.31 12.28
C TRP A 79 -14.47 2.61 11.62
N LEU A 80 -15.47 3.29 12.19
CA LEU A 80 -15.83 4.63 11.74
C LEU A 80 -14.69 5.65 11.96
N GLU A 81 -13.97 5.56 13.06
CA GLU A 81 -12.78 6.39 13.32
C GLU A 81 -11.66 6.05 12.35
N VAL A 82 -11.35 4.77 12.16
CA VAL A 82 -10.34 4.30 11.19
C VAL A 82 -10.66 4.81 9.77
N ALA A 83 -11.91 4.73 9.33
CA ALA A 83 -12.33 5.26 8.02
C ALA A 83 -12.14 6.79 7.92
N ARG A 84 -12.37 7.53 9.01
CA ARG A 84 -12.16 8.99 9.04
C ARG A 84 -10.69 9.35 8.92
N ASP A 85 -9.82 8.63 9.62
CA ASP A 85 -8.38 8.85 9.58
C ASP A 85 -7.79 8.49 8.21
N ALA A 86 -8.22 7.37 7.62
CA ALA A 86 -7.83 6.99 6.26
C ALA A 86 -8.21 8.09 5.24
N ARG A 87 -9.45 8.59 5.28
CA ARG A 87 -9.89 9.71 4.43
C ARG A 87 -9.08 10.98 4.65
N LYS A 88 -8.72 11.28 5.90
CA LYS A 88 -7.86 12.42 6.21
C LYS A 88 -6.51 12.26 5.53
N LYS A 89 -5.91 11.06 5.62
CA LYS A 89 -4.62 10.79 5.00
C LYS A 89 -4.67 10.92 3.47
N GLN A 90 -5.74 10.42 2.86
CA GLN A 90 -5.94 10.55 1.41
C GLN A 90 -6.01 12.02 0.95
N ARG A 91 -6.61 12.92 1.76
CA ARG A 91 -6.69 14.36 1.43
C ARG A 91 -5.35 15.10 1.53
N GLU A 92 -4.36 14.51 2.18
CA GLU A 92 -3.01 15.08 2.28
C GLU A 92 -2.18 14.79 1.02
N GLY A 93 -2.55 13.76 0.26
CA GLY A 93 -1.81 13.27 -0.92
C GLY A 93 -2.32 13.79 -2.27
N LEU A 94 -1.66 13.30 -3.32
CA LEU A 94 -2.05 13.49 -4.72
C LEU A 94 -2.79 12.25 -5.21
N ARG A 95 -3.95 12.42 -5.85
CA ARG A 95 -4.83 11.34 -6.29
C ARG A 95 -5.17 11.43 -7.77
N GLY A 96 -5.41 10.28 -8.37
CA GLY A 96 -5.80 10.18 -9.77
C GLY A 96 -6.36 8.81 -10.12
N PHE A 97 -7.06 8.75 -11.24
CA PHE A 97 -7.56 7.48 -11.78
C PHE A 97 -6.69 7.02 -12.95
N LEU A 98 -6.44 5.72 -13.02
CA LEU A 98 -5.72 5.11 -14.13
C LEU A 98 -6.54 5.21 -15.42
N ILE A 99 -5.92 5.76 -16.44
CA ILE A 99 -6.45 5.93 -17.80
C ILE A 99 -5.81 4.85 -18.69
N THR A 100 -6.65 3.99 -19.24
CA THR A 100 -6.23 2.97 -20.22
C THR A 100 -5.82 3.62 -21.53
N ILE A 101 -4.67 3.21 -22.07
CA ILE A 101 -4.23 3.58 -23.42
C ILE A 101 -4.24 2.35 -24.33
N ASN A 102 -3.39 1.38 -24.05
CA ASN A 102 -3.15 0.26 -24.96
C ASN A 102 -3.60 -1.09 -24.40
N GLU A 103 -3.65 -1.21 -23.08
CA GLU A 103 -3.94 -2.45 -22.37
C GLU A 103 -4.84 -2.14 -21.16
N PRO A 104 -5.71 -3.07 -20.74
CA PRO A 104 -6.68 -2.79 -19.68
C PRO A 104 -5.98 -2.46 -18.37
N ILE A 105 -6.11 -1.20 -17.95
CA ILE A 105 -5.75 -0.75 -16.62
C ILE A 105 -6.91 0.01 -15.99
N LYS A 106 -7.10 -0.12 -14.69
CA LYS A 106 -8.11 0.61 -13.94
C LYS A 106 -7.70 0.72 -12.48
N GLY A 107 -8.36 1.61 -11.77
CA GLY A 107 -8.17 1.80 -10.34
C GLY A 107 -7.78 3.23 -10.03
N GLU A 108 -7.61 3.47 -8.75
CA GLU A 108 -7.19 4.75 -8.21
C GLU A 108 -5.75 4.65 -7.68
N VAL A 109 -5.01 5.74 -7.85
CA VAL A 109 -3.69 5.92 -7.28
C VAL A 109 -3.71 7.04 -6.23
N LEU A 110 -2.92 6.88 -5.18
CA LEU A 110 -2.66 7.89 -4.17
C LEU A 110 -1.16 7.98 -3.93
N TYR A 111 -0.59 9.17 -4.05
CA TYR A 111 0.79 9.45 -3.66
C TYR A 111 0.80 10.32 -2.40
N VAL A 112 1.33 9.80 -1.30
CA VAL A 112 1.42 10.52 -0.01
C VAL A 112 2.59 9.95 0.80
N ASP A 113 3.28 10.80 1.56
CA ASP A 113 4.43 10.43 2.41
C ASP A 113 5.45 9.52 1.68
N ASP A 114 5.91 9.96 0.50
CA ASP A 114 6.88 9.22 -0.32
C ASP A 114 6.45 7.77 -0.63
N THR A 115 5.14 7.50 -0.67
CA THR A 115 4.58 6.18 -0.97
C THR A 115 3.47 6.30 -2.00
N LEU A 116 3.55 5.48 -3.05
CA LEU A 116 2.49 5.32 -4.04
C LEU A 116 1.62 4.12 -3.67
N TYR A 117 0.32 4.34 -3.57
CA TYR A 117 -0.69 3.34 -3.28
C TYR A 117 -1.60 3.12 -4.48
N LEU A 118 -1.93 1.86 -4.76
CA LEU A 118 -3.02 1.47 -5.64
C LEU A 118 -4.22 1.02 -4.79
N ASP A 119 -5.44 1.29 -5.25
CA ASP A 119 -6.65 0.92 -4.55
C ASP A 119 -7.01 -0.57 -4.71
N THR A 120 -8.03 -1.01 -3.96
CA THR A 120 -8.54 -2.39 -3.99
C THR A 120 -9.09 -2.84 -5.34
N THR A 121 -9.50 -1.91 -6.21
CA THR A 121 -10.07 -2.24 -7.52
C THR A 121 -9.05 -2.19 -8.65
N ALA A 122 -7.78 -1.92 -8.32
CA ALA A 122 -6.71 -1.80 -9.29
C ALA A 122 -6.61 -3.06 -10.14
N ILE A 123 -6.56 -2.86 -11.46
CA ILE A 123 -6.22 -3.88 -12.45
C ILE A 123 -5.13 -3.30 -13.32
N ILE A 124 -4.06 -4.05 -13.48
CA ILE A 124 -2.99 -3.74 -14.42
C ILE A 124 -2.79 -4.97 -15.30
N ALA A 125 -2.91 -4.79 -16.61
CA ALA A 125 -2.61 -5.84 -17.57
C ALA A 125 -1.19 -6.41 -17.32
N PRO A 126 -1.04 -7.73 -17.16
CA PRO A 126 0.27 -8.32 -16.94
C PRO A 126 1.12 -8.23 -18.21
N GLY A 127 2.42 -8.07 -18.01
CA GLY A 127 3.43 -8.07 -19.07
C GLY A 127 4.75 -8.63 -18.54
N PRO A 128 5.72 -8.91 -19.43
CA PRO A 128 7.03 -9.44 -19.03
C PRO A 128 7.73 -8.54 -17.99
N ASN A 129 7.62 -7.22 -18.12
CA ASN A 129 8.33 -6.30 -17.24
C ASN A 129 7.61 -4.96 -17.01
N VAL A 130 6.40 -5.04 -16.45
CA VAL A 130 5.57 -3.87 -16.14
C VAL A 130 6.01 -3.18 -14.85
N HIS A 131 6.28 -1.89 -14.95
CA HIS A 131 6.72 -1.01 -13.87
C HIS A 131 5.76 0.18 -13.70
N LEU A 132 5.79 0.76 -12.51
CA LEU A 132 5.20 2.07 -12.23
C LEU A 132 6.30 3.13 -12.23
N TYR A 133 6.01 4.26 -12.85
CA TYR A 133 6.89 5.43 -12.85
C TYR A 133 6.17 6.65 -12.34
N LEU A 134 6.91 7.57 -11.73
CA LEU A 134 6.46 8.89 -11.37
C LEU A 134 7.17 9.90 -12.28
N SER A 135 6.45 10.78 -12.97
CA SER A 135 7.04 11.75 -13.92
C SER A 135 6.43 13.15 -13.75
N SER A 136 7.24 14.15 -14.10
CA SER A 136 6.79 15.55 -14.16
C SER A 136 6.04 15.87 -15.46
N ILE A 137 6.12 15.00 -16.45
CA ILE A 137 5.41 15.13 -17.72
C ILE A 137 3.91 14.91 -17.50
N ILE A 138 3.09 15.83 -18.01
CA ILE A 138 1.63 15.80 -17.83
C ILE A 138 0.96 14.68 -18.64
N ASP A 139 1.45 14.44 -19.86
CA ASP A 139 0.94 13.39 -20.75
C ASP A 139 2.13 12.60 -21.33
N PRO A 140 2.33 11.34 -20.89
CA PRO A 140 3.48 10.54 -21.32
C PRO A 140 3.39 10.10 -22.79
N ARG A 141 2.28 10.39 -23.48
CA ARG A 141 2.11 10.10 -24.92
C ARG A 141 2.80 11.13 -25.82
N ASP A 142 3.04 12.32 -25.28
CA ASP A 142 3.59 13.46 -26.04
C ASP A 142 5.13 13.48 -26.04
N VAL A 143 5.76 12.50 -25.38
CA VAL A 143 7.21 12.41 -25.22
C VAL A 143 7.70 10.98 -25.47
N GLU A 144 9.00 10.84 -25.69
CA GLU A 144 9.66 9.53 -25.58
C GLU A 144 9.73 9.16 -24.09
N PHE A 145 9.21 7.98 -23.73
CA PHE A 145 9.13 7.52 -22.35
C PHE A 145 9.92 6.20 -22.18
N PRO A 146 10.62 5.98 -21.06
CA PRO A 146 10.82 6.88 -19.91
C PRO A 146 11.62 8.15 -20.26
N ASP A 147 11.16 9.30 -19.76
CA ASP A 147 11.82 10.61 -19.94
C ASP A 147 12.85 10.90 -18.83
N GLU A 148 13.60 12.00 -18.92
CA GLU A 148 14.63 12.37 -17.93
C GLU A 148 14.08 12.61 -16.51
N SER A 149 12.80 12.95 -16.38
CA SER A 149 12.14 13.13 -15.08
C SER A 149 11.49 11.84 -14.56
N ALA A 150 11.50 10.74 -15.33
CA ALA A 150 10.85 9.51 -14.93
C ALA A 150 11.61 8.81 -13.78
N ILE A 151 10.95 8.71 -12.63
CA ILE A 151 11.42 7.94 -11.49
C ILE A 151 10.79 6.56 -11.54
N ASP A 152 11.60 5.52 -11.71
CA ASP A 152 11.14 4.14 -11.60
C ASP A 152 10.79 3.82 -10.13
N ILE A 153 9.52 3.57 -9.88
CA ILE A 153 9.00 3.21 -8.55
C ILE A 153 9.15 1.70 -8.30
N GLY A 154 9.26 0.91 -9.38
CA GLY A 154 9.48 -0.52 -9.33
C GLY A 154 8.44 -1.33 -10.09
N LYS A 155 8.68 -2.64 -10.12
CA LYS A 155 7.88 -3.63 -10.85
C LYS A 155 6.52 -3.83 -10.19
N VAL A 156 5.47 -3.90 -11.02
CA VAL A 156 4.12 -4.22 -10.57
C VAL A 156 4.11 -5.59 -9.87
N GLN A 157 3.68 -5.60 -8.60
CA GLN A 157 3.73 -6.77 -7.73
C GLN A 157 2.63 -7.79 -8.07
N SER A 158 1.44 -7.29 -8.44
CA SER A 158 0.26 -8.07 -8.79
C SER A 158 -0.53 -7.36 -9.90
N ALA A 159 -1.13 -8.15 -10.80
CA ALA A 159 -2.06 -7.61 -11.79
C ALA A 159 -3.37 -7.08 -11.18
N TYR A 160 -3.62 -7.38 -9.91
CA TYR A 160 -4.89 -7.10 -9.24
C TYR A 160 -4.71 -6.60 -7.81
N GLY A 161 -5.60 -5.68 -7.43
CA GLY A 161 -5.81 -5.28 -6.05
C GLY A 161 -4.83 -4.25 -5.52
N ALA A 162 -5.04 -3.93 -4.24
CA ALA A 162 -4.29 -2.90 -3.54
C ALA A 162 -2.80 -3.26 -3.44
N GLN A 163 -1.96 -2.30 -3.75
CA GLN A 163 -0.50 -2.42 -3.75
C GLN A 163 0.10 -1.13 -3.20
N GLN A 164 1.33 -1.21 -2.73
CA GLN A 164 2.05 -0.03 -2.24
C GLN A 164 3.53 -0.10 -2.61
N TYR A 165 4.09 1.07 -2.88
CA TYR A 165 5.45 1.22 -3.37
C TYR A 165 6.13 2.39 -2.70
N ALA A 166 7.31 2.15 -2.13
CA ALA A 166 8.16 3.23 -1.64
C ALA A 166 8.69 4.03 -2.83
N VAL A 167 8.55 5.35 -2.76
CA VAL A 167 9.08 6.30 -3.73
C VAL A 167 10.30 6.94 -3.11
N THR A 168 11.36 7.16 -3.90
CA THR A 168 12.51 7.91 -3.41
C THR A 168 12.07 9.35 -3.13
N PRO A 169 12.36 9.92 -1.94
CA PRO A 169 11.93 11.27 -1.61
C PRO A 169 12.44 12.30 -2.63
N VAL A 170 11.54 13.17 -3.07
CA VAL A 170 11.83 14.27 -4.01
C VAL A 170 11.63 15.62 -3.33
N SER A 171 12.40 16.63 -3.74
CA SER A 171 12.34 17.96 -3.11
C SER A 171 11.01 18.69 -3.33
N ASP A 172 10.36 18.44 -4.47
CA ASP A 172 9.03 18.98 -4.82
C ASP A 172 8.12 17.86 -5.34
N PRO A 173 7.37 17.18 -4.44
CA PRO A 173 6.44 16.13 -4.82
C PRO A 173 5.31 16.60 -5.76
N GLU A 174 4.91 17.87 -5.71
CA GLU A 174 3.80 18.40 -6.52
C GLU A 174 4.21 18.67 -7.99
N ALA A 175 5.50 18.70 -8.28
CA ALA A 175 6.03 18.74 -9.64
C ALA A 175 5.76 17.44 -10.40
N TYR A 176 5.60 16.32 -9.69
CA TYR A 176 5.37 15.01 -10.26
C TYR A 176 3.88 14.70 -10.35
N ARG A 177 3.30 14.97 -11.52
CA ARG A 177 1.85 14.97 -11.72
C ARG A 177 1.31 13.74 -12.40
N THR A 178 2.18 12.79 -12.76
CA THR A 178 1.76 11.63 -13.53
C THR A 178 2.39 10.35 -13.01
N VAL A 179 1.54 9.35 -12.77
CA VAL A 179 1.94 7.97 -12.55
C VAL A 179 1.79 7.22 -13.87
N VAL A 180 2.86 6.62 -14.38
CA VAL A 180 2.88 5.93 -15.68
C VAL A 180 3.02 4.43 -15.45
N VAL A 181 2.22 3.63 -16.17
CA VAL A 181 2.33 2.17 -16.20
C VAL A 181 3.01 1.78 -17.52
N TRP A 182 4.21 1.25 -17.43
CA TRP A 182 5.09 1.04 -18.58
C TRP A 182 5.68 -0.37 -18.58
N ASP A 183 5.67 -1.04 -19.72
CA ASP A 183 6.40 -2.29 -19.90
C ASP A 183 7.78 -2.01 -20.52
N ASN A 184 8.82 -2.27 -19.73
CA ASN A 184 10.20 -2.00 -20.11
C ASN A 184 10.70 -2.89 -21.25
N ASP A 185 10.29 -4.17 -21.27
CA ASP A 185 10.81 -5.12 -22.24
C ASP A 185 10.14 -4.92 -23.60
N LEU A 186 8.87 -4.50 -23.60
CA LEU A 186 8.11 -4.18 -24.81
C LEU A 186 8.21 -2.71 -25.21
N SER A 187 8.85 -1.88 -24.39
CA SER A 187 8.90 -0.42 -24.56
C SER A 187 7.51 0.16 -24.86
N ARG A 188 6.54 -0.17 -24.00
CA ARG A 188 5.12 0.10 -24.25
C ARG A 188 4.41 0.76 -23.07
N LEU A 189 3.71 1.86 -23.37
CA LEU A 189 2.80 2.51 -22.44
C LEU A 189 1.52 1.69 -22.32
N LEU A 190 1.22 1.19 -21.12
CA LEU A 190 -0.06 0.53 -20.82
C LEU A 190 -1.13 1.58 -20.52
N GLY A 191 -0.76 2.58 -19.71
CA GLY A 191 -1.56 3.76 -19.43
C GLY A 191 -0.95 4.60 -18.31
N PHE A 192 -1.71 5.56 -17.77
CA PHE A 192 -1.21 6.50 -16.77
C PHE A 192 -2.34 7.08 -15.92
N ALA A 193 -2.01 7.67 -14.78
CA ALA A 193 -2.92 8.49 -13.98
C ALA A 193 -2.34 9.89 -13.82
N GLN A 194 -3.17 10.91 -14.03
CA GLN A 194 -2.83 12.28 -13.64
C GLN A 194 -3.21 12.48 -12.19
N ILE A 195 -2.24 12.83 -11.35
CA ILE A 195 -2.41 12.98 -9.91
C ILE A 195 -2.39 14.44 -9.49
N ASN A 196 -3.32 14.81 -8.62
CA ASN A 196 -3.49 16.16 -8.09
C ASN A 196 -4.11 16.13 -6.69
N LYS A 197 -4.08 17.27 -5.98
CA LYS A 197 -4.77 17.44 -4.70
C LYS A 197 -6.26 17.64 -4.88
#